data_AF-Q8NS88-F1
#
_entry.id   AF-Q8NS88-F1
#
_cell.length_a   1.000
_cell.length_b   1.000
_cell.length_c   1.000
_cell.angle_alpha   90.00
_cell.angle_beta   90.00
_cell.angle_gamma   90.00
#
_symmetry.space_group_name_H-M   'P 1'
#
loop_
_entity.id
_entity.type
_entity.pdbx_description
1 polymer ?
#
loop_
_entity_poly.entity_id
_entity_poly.type
_entity_poly.pdbx_seq_one_letter_code
_entity_poly.pdbx_strand_id
1 'polypeptide(L)'
;MRRPVSRRAIFATSVLVAGVSIMSPSANAAEAPASEWVNTTAIVDQANAQLSQFGVSLDRSAAELFDDQANSQIDAALSPYADKVPTSGGQVVEQSLQVVEQEVQKALPNYEIRTDLQSQVMGATLGEVLHRVPGSWFDAPAVPEESRIVEEQGKSLYGPGTPIYLNGNSMCTLAVTGTDADGRKIGITAGHCGKSGDAVRSADSFWVGDTGTVVYNAPNADYSVIEFGSNAELSNTYNGVTANAVGGGVTNGQEVCKNGVATGYTCGLVWTADERMTMSQVCAGRGDSGAPLIADGRVVGLVSGGVIPDYNLACATPLQGPFFMPTLSVNMDTVLTDLDSQDLPGRGFQPTAG
;
A
#
# COMPACT_ATOMS: atom_id res chain seq x y z
N MET A 1 -11.78 38.42 -45.86
CA MET A 1 -10.46 38.71 -45.28
C MET A 1 -10.29 37.90 -44.01
N ARG A 2 -9.33 36.97 -44.01
CA ARG A 2 -8.89 36.21 -42.84
C ARG A 2 -7.76 36.98 -42.17
N ARG A 3 -7.80 37.15 -40.83
CA ARG A 3 -6.67 37.14 -39.88
C ARG A 3 -7.19 37.32 -38.45
N PRO A 4 -6.44 36.88 -37.43
CA PRO A 4 -6.90 35.86 -36.50
C PRO A 4 -7.09 36.39 -35.07
N VAL A 5 -7.91 35.70 -34.27
CA VAL A 5 -7.92 35.89 -32.82
C VAL A 5 -7.09 34.78 -32.17
N SER A 6 -6.29 35.23 -31.22
CA SER A 6 -5.25 34.56 -30.43
C SER A 6 -5.55 33.12 -30.01
N ARG A 7 -4.50 32.29 -30.08
CA ARG A 7 -4.43 30.93 -29.56
C ARG A 7 -4.02 30.93 -28.08
N ARG A 8 -4.55 29.93 -27.38
CA ARG A 8 -4.11 29.30 -26.10
C ARG A 8 -4.65 29.94 -24.82
N ALA A 9 -5.61 29.25 -24.20
CA ALA A 9 -5.28 28.29 -23.13
C ALA A 9 -6.58 27.58 -22.71
N ILE A 10 -6.75 26.31 -23.09
CA ILE A 10 -7.65 25.38 -22.40
C ILE A 10 -6.96 24.02 -22.35
N PHE A 11 -7.07 23.45 -21.16
CA PHE A 11 -6.58 22.21 -20.58
C PHE A 11 -7.06 20.91 -21.25
N ALA A 12 -6.44 19.82 -20.77
CA ALA A 12 -6.81 18.40 -20.88
C ALA A 12 -6.39 17.71 -22.21
N THR A 13 -5.89 16.48 -22.24
CA THR A 13 -6.34 15.31 -21.48
C THR A 13 -5.29 14.19 -21.51
N SER A 14 -5.38 13.29 -20.54
CA SER A 14 -4.59 12.11 -20.21
C SER A 14 -4.54 10.95 -21.23
N VAL A 15 -3.82 9.88 -20.82
CA VAL A 15 -3.84 8.44 -21.22
C VAL A 15 -2.83 8.08 -22.32
N LEU A 16 -1.83 7.19 -22.10
CA LEU A 16 -1.99 5.72 -22.11
C LEU A 16 -0.83 4.95 -21.46
N VAL A 17 -1.24 3.88 -20.77
CA VAL A 17 -0.51 2.70 -20.30
C VAL A 17 0.23 2.00 -21.45
N ALA A 18 1.50 1.61 -21.24
CA ALA A 18 2.20 0.64 -22.08
C ALA A 18 2.71 -0.51 -21.21
N GLY A 19 2.17 -1.70 -21.43
CA GLY A 19 2.69 -2.93 -20.84
C GLY A 19 4.02 -3.31 -21.48
N VAL A 20 4.97 -3.75 -20.66
CA VAL A 20 6.22 -4.34 -21.13
C VAL A 20 6.00 -5.84 -21.33
N SER A 21 6.09 -6.31 -22.57
CA SER A 21 6.22 -7.73 -22.88
C SER A 21 7.70 -8.07 -22.99
N ILE A 22 8.24 -8.87 -22.07
CA ILE A 22 9.58 -9.44 -22.19
C ILE A 22 9.42 -10.78 -22.93
N MET A 23 9.78 -10.85 -24.21
CA MET A 23 10.00 -12.13 -24.88
C MET A 23 11.45 -12.55 -24.68
N SER A 24 11.64 -13.77 -24.19
CA SER A 24 12.93 -14.49 -24.25
C SER A 24 13.33 -14.71 -25.71
N PRO A 25 14.62 -14.62 -26.08
CA PRO A 25 15.04 -15.00 -27.42
C PRO A 25 14.80 -16.50 -27.63
N SER A 26 14.01 -16.82 -28.66
CA SER A 26 13.86 -18.19 -29.12
C SER A 26 15.18 -18.67 -29.75
N ALA A 27 15.52 -19.94 -29.48
CA ALA A 27 16.63 -20.63 -30.08
C ALA A 27 16.36 -20.85 -31.58
N ASN A 28 16.62 -19.84 -32.40
CA ASN A 28 16.91 -19.96 -33.83
C ASN A 28 17.61 -18.68 -34.28
N ALA A 29 18.92 -18.65 -34.08
CA ALA A 29 19.81 -17.62 -34.58
C ALA A 29 20.03 -17.82 -36.08
N ALA A 30 19.47 -16.92 -36.89
CA ALA A 30 20.06 -16.50 -38.15
C ALA A 30 19.48 -15.10 -38.47
N GLU A 31 20.36 -14.10 -38.49
CA GLU A 31 20.11 -12.72 -38.95
C GLU A 31 19.40 -11.73 -38.00
N ALA A 32 19.59 -11.82 -36.69
CA ALA A 32 19.31 -10.69 -35.79
C ALA A 32 20.55 -9.75 -35.71
N PRO A 33 20.40 -8.43 -35.85
CA PRO A 33 21.49 -7.48 -35.63
C PRO A 33 21.91 -7.49 -34.15
N ALA A 34 23.09 -6.94 -33.85
CA ALA A 34 23.69 -6.89 -32.52
C ALA A 34 22.65 -6.53 -31.42
N SER A 35 22.74 -7.20 -30.27
CA SER A 35 21.78 -7.18 -29.15
C SER A 35 21.25 -5.78 -28.84
N GLU A 36 20.07 -5.46 -29.36
CA GLU A 36 19.33 -4.26 -29.00
C GLU A 36 18.57 -4.56 -27.69
N TRP A 37 19.05 -4.01 -26.57
CA TRP A 37 18.49 -4.25 -25.24
C TRP A 37 17.19 -3.47 -25.03
N VAL A 38 17.12 -2.29 -25.63
CA VAL A 38 15.98 -1.37 -25.53
C VAL A 38 15.69 -0.81 -26.92
N ASN A 39 14.43 -0.89 -27.36
CA ASN A 39 13.93 -0.33 -28.62
C ASN A 39 12.63 0.45 -28.36
N THR A 40 12.77 1.67 -27.84
CA THR A 40 11.65 2.59 -27.63
C THR A 40 11.13 3.18 -28.95
N THR A 41 11.95 3.17 -30.01
CA THR A 41 11.51 3.64 -31.32
C THR A 41 10.39 2.79 -31.92
N ALA A 42 10.36 1.48 -31.68
CA ALA A 42 9.26 0.60 -32.08
C ALA A 42 7.91 1.00 -31.43
N ILE A 43 7.96 1.57 -30.22
CA ILE A 43 6.77 2.06 -29.50
C ILE A 43 6.27 3.36 -30.14
N VAL A 44 7.18 4.27 -30.50
CA VAL A 44 6.83 5.51 -31.23
C VAL A 44 6.25 5.18 -32.60
N ASP A 45 6.78 4.17 -33.29
CA ASP A 45 6.27 3.73 -34.60
C ASP A 45 4.86 3.12 -34.50
N GLN A 46 4.60 2.32 -33.47
CA GLN A 46 3.28 1.78 -33.20
C GLN A 46 2.26 2.88 -32.88
N ALA A 47 2.67 3.88 -32.08
CA ALA A 47 1.84 5.03 -31.78
C ALA A 47 1.57 5.88 -33.04
N ASN A 48 2.57 6.10 -33.88
CA ASN A 48 2.43 6.81 -35.15
C ASN A 48 1.52 6.07 -36.14
N ALA A 49 1.56 4.73 -36.19
CA ALA A 49 0.64 3.94 -36.99
C ALA A 49 -0.82 4.18 -36.57
N GLN A 50 -1.10 4.28 -35.28
CA GLN A 50 -2.44 4.53 -34.75
C GLN A 50 -2.88 5.99 -34.82
N LEU A 51 -1.96 6.95 -34.73
CA LEU A 51 -2.25 8.39 -34.70
C LEU A 51 -2.28 9.02 -36.10
N SER A 52 -1.67 8.35 -37.10
CA SER A 52 -1.69 8.80 -38.51
C SER A 52 -3.11 8.98 -39.05
N GLN A 53 -4.07 8.16 -38.61
CA GLN A 53 -5.49 8.28 -38.99
C GLN A 53 -6.13 9.60 -38.51
N PHE A 54 -5.53 10.27 -37.53
CA PHE A 54 -5.93 11.56 -37.00
C PHE A 54 -5.03 12.71 -37.47
N GLY A 55 -4.09 12.44 -38.38
CA GLY A 55 -3.16 13.44 -38.93
C GLY A 55 -2.10 13.92 -37.93
N VAL A 56 -1.83 13.14 -36.88
CA VAL A 56 -0.84 13.45 -35.83
C VAL A 56 0.35 12.51 -35.99
N SER A 57 1.56 13.07 -36.02
CA SER A 57 2.81 12.31 -35.98
C SER A 57 3.69 12.78 -34.83
N LEU A 58 4.17 11.82 -34.04
CA LEU A 58 5.14 11.98 -32.97
C LEU A 58 6.56 11.92 -33.56
N ASP A 59 7.43 12.81 -33.08
CA ASP A 59 8.85 12.83 -33.45
C ASP A 59 9.59 11.67 -32.76
N ARG A 60 10.35 10.91 -33.57
CA ARG A 60 11.11 9.72 -33.17
C ARG A 60 12.49 10.06 -32.61
N SER A 61 12.98 11.28 -32.83
CA SER A 61 14.36 11.69 -32.54
C SER A 61 14.76 11.53 -31.06
N ALA A 62 13.84 11.79 -30.13
CA ALA A 62 14.09 11.62 -28.70
C ALA A 62 14.17 10.14 -28.29
N ALA A 63 13.39 9.26 -28.93
CA ALA A 63 13.46 7.82 -28.70
C ALA A 63 14.74 7.22 -29.30
N GLU A 64 15.16 7.70 -30.47
CA GLU A 64 16.43 7.30 -31.10
C GLU A 64 17.63 7.66 -30.22
N LEU A 65 17.67 8.91 -29.70
CA LEU A 65 18.73 9.34 -28.77
C LEU A 65 18.74 8.53 -27.47
N PHE A 66 17.57 8.17 -26.96
CA PHE A 66 17.46 7.38 -25.74
C PHE A 66 17.93 5.94 -25.95
N ASP A 67 17.49 5.29 -27.04
CA ASP A 67 17.89 3.93 -27.38
C ASP A 67 19.42 3.85 -27.61
N ASP A 68 20.00 4.82 -28.32
CA ASP A 68 21.45 4.91 -28.52
C ASP A 68 22.21 5.04 -27.19
N GLN A 69 21.73 5.91 -26.30
CA GLN A 69 22.36 6.12 -24.99
C GLN A 69 22.21 4.90 -24.08
N ALA A 70 21.04 4.27 -24.04
CA ALA A 70 20.77 3.13 -23.18
C ALA A 70 21.55 1.89 -23.63
N ASN A 71 21.50 1.55 -24.92
CA ASN A 71 22.20 0.39 -25.45
C ASN A 71 23.72 0.53 -25.33
N SER A 72 24.28 1.74 -25.59
CA SER A 72 25.72 1.98 -25.41
C SER A 72 26.18 1.90 -23.95
N GLN A 73 25.36 2.33 -22.99
CA GLN A 73 25.65 2.21 -21.56
C GLN A 73 25.60 0.74 -21.09
N ILE A 74 24.63 -0.04 -21.58
CA ILE A 74 24.50 -1.46 -21.26
C ILE A 74 25.68 -2.24 -21.85
N ASP A 75 26.04 -2.00 -23.10
CA ASP A 75 27.18 -2.66 -23.73
C ASP A 75 28.51 -2.30 -23.04
N ALA A 76 28.68 -1.03 -22.63
CA ALA A 76 29.84 -0.61 -21.84
C ALA A 76 29.91 -1.28 -20.46
N ALA A 77 28.75 -1.47 -19.80
CA ALA A 77 28.67 -2.14 -18.51
C ALA A 77 28.94 -3.65 -18.60
N LEU A 78 28.64 -4.26 -19.74
CA LEU A 78 28.81 -5.69 -19.99
C LEU A 78 30.17 -6.04 -20.64
N SER A 79 30.85 -5.07 -21.25
CA SER A 79 32.19 -5.23 -21.84
C SER A 79 33.24 -5.91 -20.93
N PRO A 80 33.29 -5.67 -19.59
CA PRO A 80 34.21 -6.36 -18.68
C PRO A 80 33.94 -7.87 -18.49
N TYR A 81 32.77 -8.33 -18.94
CA TYR A 81 32.29 -9.70 -18.75
C TYR A 81 32.26 -10.52 -20.06
N ALA A 82 32.60 -9.91 -21.20
CA ALA A 82 32.52 -10.53 -22.52
C ALA A 82 33.50 -11.72 -22.70
N ASP A 83 34.63 -11.75 -21.99
CA ASP A 83 35.68 -12.77 -22.14
C ASP A 83 35.59 -13.95 -21.15
N LYS A 84 34.51 -14.07 -20.36
CA LYS A 84 34.31 -15.19 -19.41
C LYS A 84 33.34 -16.25 -19.90
N VAL A 85 33.50 -16.71 -21.14
CA VAL A 85 32.90 -17.97 -21.61
C VAL A 85 33.99 -19.04 -21.67
N PRO A 86 34.04 -20.00 -20.73
CA PRO A 86 34.90 -21.17 -20.91
C PRO A 86 34.27 -22.07 -21.98
N THR A 87 34.91 -22.14 -23.14
CA THR A 87 34.83 -23.29 -24.03
C THR A 87 35.62 -24.45 -23.41
N SER A 88 34.96 -25.46 -22.86
CA SER A 88 35.57 -26.79 -22.72
C SER A 88 34.51 -27.88 -22.56
N GLY A 89 34.51 -28.85 -23.47
CA GLY A 89 33.70 -30.05 -23.38
C GLY A 89 34.14 -30.99 -22.24
N GLY A 90 33.20 -31.84 -21.83
CA GLY A 90 33.44 -33.14 -21.21
C GLY A 90 34.19 -33.17 -19.88
N GLN A 91 33.46 -33.19 -18.76
CA GLN A 91 33.41 -34.33 -17.85
C GLN A 91 32.28 -34.10 -16.83
N VAL A 92 31.37 -35.08 -16.73
CA VAL A 92 30.35 -35.14 -15.68
C VAL A 92 31.09 -35.37 -14.36
N VAL A 93 31.08 -34.37 -13.49
CA VAL A 93 31.38 -34.55 -12.08
C VAL A 93 30.06 -34.33 -11.35
N GLU A 94 29.42 -35.41 -10.93
CA GLU A 94 28.36 -35.38 -9.93
C GLU A 94 29.00 -34.90 -8.61
N GLN A 95 29.03 -33.58 -8.42
CA GLN A 95 29.04 -33.01 -7.09
C GLN A 95 27.59 -32.67 -6.77
N SER A 96 26.98 -33.50 -5.95
CA SER A 96 25.74 -33.20 -5.24
C SER A 96 25.95 -31.95 -4.39
N LEU A 97 25.77 -30.79 -5.00
CA LEU A 97 25.42 -29.58 -4.29
C LEU A 97 24.12 -29.88 -3.56
N GLN A 98 24.24 -30.10 -2.25
CA GLN A 98 23.10 -29.96 -1.34
C GLN A 98 22.59 -28.54 -1.54
N VAL A 99 21.53 -28.43 -2.35
CA VAL A 99 20.64 -27.29 -2.31
C VAL A 99 20.11 -27.30 -0.89
N VAL A 100 20.66 -26.42 -0.05
CA VAL A 100 19.96 -25.98 1.14
C VAL A 100 18.68 -25.38 0.59
N GLU A 101 17.58 -26.10 0.79
CA GLU A 101 16.23 -25.71 0.43
C GLU A 101 15.92 -24.45 1.24
N GLN A 102 16.36 -23.28 0.76
CA GLN A 102 15.82 -22.02 1.22
C GLN A 102 14.36 -22.06 0.78
N GLU A 103 13.46 -22.27 1.75
CA GLU A 103 12.03 -22.10 1.54
C GLU A 103 11.83 -20.78 0.81
N VAL A 104 11.35 -20.86 -0.44
CA VAL A 104 10.97 -19.68 -1.21
C VAL A 104 9.82 -19.06 -0.43
N GLN A 105 10.10 -18.01 0.35
CA GLN A 105 9.08 -17.27 1.08
C GLN A 105 8.00 -16.87 0.08
N LYS A 106 6.78 -17.37 0.33
CA LYS A 106 5.67 -17.19 -0.60
C LYS A 106 5.30 -15.72 -0.63
N ALA A 107 5.33 -15.11 -1.82
CA ALA A 107 5.10 -13.67 -1.99
C ALA A 107 3.78 -13.23 -1.34
N LEU A 108 3.82 -12.18 -0.52
CA LEU A 108 2.62 -11.62 0.10
C LEU A 108 1.74 -10.94 -0.96
N PRO A 109 0.40 -11.04 -0.87
CA PRO A 109 -0.48 -10.29 -1.74
C PRO A 109 -0.29 -8.78 -1.56
N ASN A 110 -0.39 -8.03 -2.66
CA ASN A 110 -0.19 -6.58 -2.70
C ASN A 110 1.07 -6.13 -1.94
N TYR A 111 2.21 -6.76 -2.24
CA TYR A 111 3.51 -6.40 -1.67
C TYR A 111 4.51 -6.25 -2.82
N GLU A 112 4.47 -5.10 -3.50
CA GLU A 112 5.31 -4.84 -4.68
C GLU A 112 6.42 -3.86 -4.33
N ILE A 113 7.68 -4.31 -4.41
CA ILE A 113 8.83 -3.44 -4.28
C ILE A 113 9.19 -2.87 -5.67
N ARG A 114 9.28 -1.55 -5.77
CA ARG A 114 9.64 -0.81 -6.98
C ARG A 114 10.96 -0.07 -6.77
N THR A 115 11.78 -0.03 -7.81
CA THR A 115 13.04 0.75 -7.83
C THR A 115 13.10 1.72 -9.00
N ASP A 116 12.03 1.86 -9.78
CA ASP A 116 11.99 2.80 -10.89
C ASP A 116 11.97 4.27 -10.39
N LEU A 117 12.48 5.18 -11.22
CA LEU A 117 12.59 6.59 -10.87
C LEU A 117 11.24 7.25 -10.56
N GLN A 118 10.15 6.80 -11.19
CA GLN A 118 8.83 7.38 -10.93
C GLN A 118 8.38 7.04 -9.51
N SER A 119 8.50 5.77 -9.10
CA SER A 119 8.14 5.33 -7.74
C SER A 119 8.99 6.03 -6.69
N GLN A 120 10.31 6.14 -6.90
CA GLN A 120 11.21 6.86 -5.99
C GLN A 120 10.86 8.35 -5.85
N VAL A 121 10.62 9.04 -6.98
CA VAL A 121 10.26 10.46 -6.97
C VAL A 121 8.90 10.66 -6.33
N MET A 122 7.87 9.91 -6.76
CA MET A 122 6.50 10.06 -6.27
C MET A 122 6.37 9.62 -4.80
N GLY A 123 7.15 8.66 -4.34
CA GLY A 123 7.22 8.26 -2.93
C GLY A 123 8.17 9.07 -2.08
N ALA A 124 8.85 10.07 -2.66
CA ALA A 124 9.90 10.87 -2.02
C ALA A 124 10.94 10.00 -1.27
N THR A 125 11.23 8.81 -1.80
CA THR A 125 12.04 7.77 -1.16
C THR A 125 13.09 7.28 -2.16
N LEU A 126 14.36 7.20 -1.74
CA LEU A 126 15.43 6.73 -2.59
C LEU A 126 15.59 5.21 -2.47
N GLY A 127 15.85 4.55 -3.60
CA GLY A 127 16.04 3.10 -3.66
C GLY A 127 14.74 2.33 -3.83
N GLU A 128 14.46 1.42 -2.89
CA GLU A 128 13.27 0.59 -2.89
C GLU A 128 12.07 1.37 -2.33
N VAL A 129 10.94 1.29 -3.02
CA VAL A 129 9.65 1.83 -2.59
C VAL A 129 8.64 0.69 -2.56
N LEU A 130 8.06 0.43 -1.40
CA LEU A 130 7.07 -0.60 -1.22
C LEU A 130 5.66 -0.07 -1.53
N HIS A 131 4.99 -0.67 -2.51
CA HIS A 131 3.60 -0.40 -2.81
C HIS A 131 2.72 -1.54 -2.32
N ARG A 132 1.78 -1.17 -1.43
CA ARG A 132 0.78 -2.11 -0.87
C ARG A 132 -0.65 -1.83 -1.26
N VAL A 133 -0.94 -0.58 -1.64
CA VAL A 133 -2.30 -0.18 -1.99
C VAL A 133 -2.30 0.52 -3.35
N PRO A 134 -3.12 0.06 -4.30
CA PRO A 134 -3.27 0.74 -5.59
C PRO A 134 -3.65 2.21 -5.43
N GLY A 135 -2.91 3.08 -6.12
CA GLY A 135 -3.10 4.54 -6.07
C GLY A 135 -2.34 5.26 -4.97
N SER A 136 -1.69 4.55 -4.04
CA SER A 136 -0.71 5.15 -3.13
C SER A 136 0.69 5.11 -3.73
N TRP A 137 1.34 6.26 -3.76
CA TRP A 137 2.75 6.41 -4.13
C TRP A 137 3.69 6.42 -2.92
N PHE A 138 3.17 6.39 -1.70
CA PHE A 138 3.98 6.34 -0.50
C PHE A 138 4.82 5.06 -0.47
N ASP A 139 6.00 5.15 0.13
CA ASP A 139 6.70 3.98 0.63
C ASP A 139 5.92 3.41 1.83
N ALA A 140 5.18 2.33 1.57
CA ALA A 140 4.29 1.74 2.54
C ALA A 140 5.06 1.00 3.63
N PRO A 141 4.48 0.83 4.83
CA PRO A 141 5.08 0.02 5.87
C PRO A 141 5.41 -1.41 5.42
N ALA A 142 6.68 -1.79 5.53
CA ALA A 142 7.14 -3.16 5.37
C ALA A 142 6.62 -4.06 6.51
N VAL A 143 6.65 -5.38 6.30
CA VAL A 143 6.36 -6.34 7.37
C VAL A 143 7.36 -6.13 8.52
N PRO A 144 6.90 -5.79 9.74
CA PRO A 144 7.82 -5.56 10.84
C PRO A 144 8.35 -6.90 11.38
N GLU A 145 9.55 -6.88 11.95
CA GLU A 145 10.24 -8.09 12.42
C GLU A 145 9.45 -8.84 13.49
N GLU A 146 8.78 -8.11 14.40
CA GLU A 146 7.91 -8.72 15.40
C GLU A 146 6.74 -9.53 14.79
N SER A 147 6.26 -9.15 13.61
CA SER A 147 5.22 -9.90 12.91
C SER A 147 5.78 -11.20 12.32
N ARG A 148 7.01 -11.18 11.80
CA ARG A 148 7.68 -12.37 11.26
C ARG A 148 7.96 -13.41 12.36
N ILE A 149 8.44 -12.96 13.51
CA ILE A 149 8.69 -13.82 14.67
C ILE A 149 7.42 -14.55 15.13
N VAL A 150 6.26 -13.89 15.08
CA VAL A 150 4.97 -14.48 15.45
C VAL A 150 4.43 -15.39 14.34
N GLU A 151 4.66 -15.04 13.07
CA GLU A 151 4.33 -15.89 11.90
C GLU A 151 5.06 -17.23 11.95
N GLU A 152 6.35 -17.26 12.30
CA GLU A 152 7.15 -18.49 12.47
C GLU A 152 6.55 -19.44 13.52
N GLN A 153 5.74 -18.92 14.44
CA GLN A 153 5.03 -19.70 15.47
C GLN A 153 3.64 -20.16 15.00
N GLY A 154 3.29 -19.93 13.73
CA GLY A 154 1.99 -20.26 13.15
C GLY A 154 0.87 -19.32 13.60
N LYS A 155 1.19 -18.08 13.97
CA LYS A 155 0.24 -17.08 14.47
C LYS A 155 0.38 -15.75 13.75
N SER A 156 -0.62 -14.88 13.88
CA SER A 156 -0.55 -13.50 13.37
C SER A 156 -0.53 -12.50 14.51
N LEU A 157 0.38 -11.54 14.46
CA LEU A 157 0.45 -10.42 15.41
C LEU A 157 -0.48 -9.29 14.97
N TYR A 158 -1.26 -8.75 15.91
CA TYR A 158 -2.18 -7.64 15.69
C TYR A 158 -1.97 -6.52 16.69
N GLY A 159 -1.78 -5.31 16.19
CA GLY A 159 -1.72 -4.10 16.99
C GLY A 159 -2.18 -2.87 16.18
N PRO A 160 -1.95 -1.66 16.71
CA PRO A 160 -2.41 -0.43 16.07
C PRO A 160 -1.66 -0.20 14.75
N GLY A 161 -2.41 -0.14 13.65
CA GLY A 161 -1.85 0.05 12.31
C GLY A 161 -1.59 -1.26 11.55
N THR A 162 -1.93 -2.43 12.10
CA THR A 162 -1.74 -3.70 11.39
C THR A 162 -2.55 -3.74 10.10
N PRO A 163 -1.90 -4.02 8.94
CA PRO A 163 -2.57 -4.27 7.68
C PRO A 163 -3.42 -5.54 7.71
N ILE A 164 -4.70 -5.44 7.33
CA ILE A 164 -5.64 -6.56 7.35
C ILE A 164 -6.39 -6.72 6.04
N TYR A 165 -6.63 -7.97 5.67
CA TYR A 165 -7.59 -8.36 4.64
C TYR A 165 -8.89 -8.81 5.29
N LEU A 166 -10.01 -8.31 4.78
CA LEU A 166 -11.34 -8.78 5.12
C LEU A 166 -11.99 -9.38 3.87
N ASN A 167 -12.56 -10.58 4.02
CA ASN A 167 -13.20 -11.32 2.93
C ASN A 167 -12.28 -11.50 1.69
N GLY A 168 -10.97 -11.66 1.93
CA GLY A 168 -9.94 -11.90 0.91
C GLY A 168 -9.53 -10.70 0.05
N ASN A 169 -10.39 -9.68 -0.11
CA ASN A 169 -10.22 -8.66 -1.15
C ASN A 169 -10.13 -7.23 -0.60
N SER A 170 -10.69 -6.96 0.57
CA SER A 170 -10.68 -5.61 1.16
C SER A 170 -9.44 -5.43 2.01
N MET A 171 -8.47 -4.64 1.52
CA MET A 171 -7.31 -4.23 2.32
C MET A 171 -7.66 -2.99 3.14
N CYS A 172 -7.56 -3.12 4.46
CA CYS A 172 -7.76 -2.05 5.42
C CYS A 172 -6.66 -2.09 6.48
N THR A 173 -6.77 -1.19 7.45
CA THR A 173 -5.87 -1.09 8.60
C THR A 173 -6.66 -1.33 9.89
N LEU A 174 -6.05 -1.99 10.87
CA LEU A 174 -6.62 -2.19 12.20
C LEU A 174 -6.34 -0.98 13.11
N ALA A 175 -7.37 -0.46 13.79
CA ALA A 175 -7.23 0.69 14.68
C ALA A 175 -6.53 0.29 15.99
N VAL A 176 -7.10 -0.69 16.67
CA VAL A 176 -6.65 -1.10 18.00
C VAL A 176 -7.05 -2.54 18.28
N THR A 177 -6.30 -3.18 19.15
CA THR A 177 -6.58 -4.50 19.71
C THR A 177 -6.80 -4.43 21.21
N GLY A 178 -7.57 -5.38 21.75
CA GLY A 178 -7.83 -5.48 23.17
C GLY A 178 -8.68 -6.67 23.52
N THR A 179 -9.26 -6.66 24.71
CA THR A 179 -10.21 -7.67 25.18
C THR A 179 -11.51 -7.04 25.61
N ASP A 180 -12.63 -7.70 25.35
CA ASP A 180 -13.94 -7.27 25.88
C ASP A 180 -14.22 -7.82 27.29
N ALA A 181 -15.37 -7.48 27.84
CA ALA A 181 -15.82 -7.90 29.17
C ALA A 181 -16.02 -9.43 29.29
N ASP A 182 -16.15 -10.15 28.17
CA ASP A 182 -16.25 -11.60 28.11
C ASP A 182 -14.87 -12.27 27.94
N GLY A 183 -13.79 -11.48 27.88
CA GLY A 183 -12.42 -11.95 27.70
C GLY A 183 -12.07 -12.36 26.27
N ARG A 184 -12.91 -12.00 25.29
CA ARG A 184 -12.65 -12.29 23.87
C ARG A 184 -11.58 -11.34 23.34
N LYS A 185 -10.74 -11.83 22.44
CA LYS A 185 -9.74 -11.01 21.74
C LYS A 185 -10.44 -10.18 20.67
N ILE A 186 -10.40 -8.86 20.80
CA ILE A 186 -11.13 -7.93 19.94
C ILE A 186 -10.17 -7.04 19.15
N GLY A 187 -10.53 -6.78 17.91
CA GLY A 187 -9.99 -5.72 17.07
C GLY A 187 -11.08 -4.76 16.61
N ILE A 188 -10.74 -3.49 16.43
CA ILE A 188 -11.66 -2.48 15.87
C ILE A 188 -11.07 -1.93 14.57
N THR A 189 -11.90 -1.82 13.53
CA THR A 189 -11.54 -1.22 12.22
C THR A 189 -12.75 -0.48 11.64
N ALA A 190 -12.64 0.06 10.43
CA ALA A 190 -13.74 0.79 9.78
C ALA A 190 -14.87 -0.15 9.31
N GLY A 191 -16.09 0.36 9.35
CA GLY A 191 -17.32 -0.39 9.04
C GLY A 191 -17.40 -0.80 7.58
N HIS A 192 -16.97 0.07 6.67
CA HIS A 192 -16.99 -0.22 5.24
C HIS A 192 -15.92 -1.25 4.79
N CYS A 193 -15.01 -1.68 5.68
CA CYS A 193 -13.96 -2.64 5.36
C CYS A 193 -14.47 -4.08 5.21
N GLY A 194 -15.53 -4.45 5.93
CA GLY A 194 -16.05 -5.81 5.95
C GLY A 194 -17.39 -5.92 6.65
N LYS A 195 -18.09 -7.02 6.43
CA LYS A 195 -19.43 -7.33 6.97
C LYS A 195 -19.33 -8.43 8.02
N SER A 196 -20.33 -8.51 8.90
CA SER A 196 -20.42 -9.61 9.86
C SER A 196 -20.33 -10.98 9.16
N GLY A 197 -19.46 -11.85 9.68
CA GLY A 197 -19.13 -13.16 9.12
C GLY A 197 -17.93 -13.17 8.18
N ASP A 198 -17.41 -12.02 7.74
CA ASP A 198 -16.22 -11.96 6.90
C ASP A 198 -14.99 -12.44 7.69
N ALA A 199 -14.21 -13.34 7.08
CA ALA A 199 -12.94 -13.79 7.62
C ALA A 199 -11.91 -12.65 7.58
N VAL A 200 -11.07 -12.57 8.61
CA VAL A 200 -9.99 -11.60 8.74
C VAL A 200 -8.65 -12.30 8.67
N ARG A 201 -7.74 -11.71 7.91
CA ARG A 201 -6.35 -12.17 7.74
C ARG A 201 -5.38 -11.02 7.91
N SER A 202 -4.23 -11.26 8.50
CA SER A 202 -3.12 -10.30 8.48
C SER A 202 -2.55 -10.24 7.07
N ALA A 203 -2.29 -9.04 6.54
CA ALA A 203 -1.56 -8.91 5.28
C ALA A 203 -0.05 -9.09 5.46
N ASP A 204 0.44 -9.08 6.70
CA ASP A 204 1.85 -9.21 7.08
C ASP A 204 2.22 -10.64 7.49
N SER A 205 1.24 -11.53 7.61
CA SER A 205 1.40 -12.96 7.90
C SER A 205 0.30 -13.77 7.19
N PHE A 206 0.06 -13.44 5.92
CA PHE A 206 -1.08 -13.91 5.14
C PHE A 206 -1.19 -15.44 5.05
N TRP A 207 -0.06 -16.15 5.15
CA TRP A 207 -0.03 -17.60 4.99
C TRP A 207 -0.40 -18.38 6.25
N VAL A 208 -0.50 -17.72 7.40
CA VAL A 208 -1.11 -18.28 8.63
C VAL A 208 -2.57 -18.66 8.41
N GLY A 209 -3.23 -18.02 7.43
CA GLY A 209 -4.65 -18.23 7.17
C GLY A 209 -5.52 -17.34 8.04
N ASP A 210 -6.81 -17.67 8.10
CA ASP A 210 -7.81 -16.83 8.78
C ASP A 210 -7.59 -16.90 10.30
N THR A 211 -7.56 -15.73 10.93
CA THR A 211 -7.16 -15.52 12.33
C THR A 211 -8.17 -14.71 13.12
N GLY A 212 -9.23 -14.24 12.45
CA GLY A 212 -10.36 -13.58 13.08
C GLY A 212 -11.58 -13.56 12.19
N THR A 213 -12.67 -13.04 12.71
CA THR A 213 -13.94 -12.88 12.00
C THR A 213 -14.58 -11.56 12.41
N VAL A 214 -15.15 -10.83 11.46
CA VAL A 214 -15.97 -9.66 11.79
C VAL A 214 -17.23 -10.14 12.49
N VAL A 215 -17.38 -9.82 13.77
CA VAL A 215 -18.54 -10.25 14.59
C VAL A 215 -19.63 -9.20 14.64
N TYR A 216 -19.29 -7.93 14.39
CA TYR A 216 -20.25 -6.84 14.32
C TYR A 216 -19.82 -5.80 13.30
N ASN A 217 -20.80 -5.21 12.62
CA ASN A 217 -20.61 -4.17 11.62
C ASN A 217 -21.68 -3.10 11.81
N ALA A 218 -21.26 -1.85 12.04
CA ALA A 218 -22.13 -0.68 12.09
C ALA A 218 -21.85 0.22 10.88
N PRO A 219 -22.47 -0.04 9.70
CA PRO A 219 -22.14 0.68 8.48
C PRO A 219 -22.48 2.17 8.54
N ASN A 220 -23.49 2.56 9.33
CA ASN A 220 -23.87 3.97 9.50
C ASN A 220 -22.94 4.74 10.46
N ALA A 221 -22.31 4.04 11.40
CA ALA A 221 -21.32 4.61 12.32
C ALA A 221 -19.87 4.37 11.84
N ASP A 222 -19.71 3.69 10.72
CA ASP A 222 -18.47 3.30 10.06
C ASP A 222 -17.41 2.65 10.96
N TYR A 223 -17.83 1.70 11.79
CA TYR A 223 -16.91 0.81 12.50
C TYR A 223 -17.33 -0.66 12.39
N SER A 224 -16.35 -1.55 12.53
CA SER A 224 -16.50 -3.00 12.60
C SER A 224 -15.70 -3.55 13.76
N VAL A 225 -16.23 -4.61 14.37
CA VAL A 225 -15.60 -5.36 15.46
C VAL A 225 -15.18 -6.72 14.94
N ILE A 226 -13.93 -7.07 15.19
CA ILE A 226 -13.31 -8.33 14.83
C ILE A 226 -13.10 -9.13 16.10
N GLU A 227 -13.55 -10.38 16.13
CA GLU A 227 -13.15 -11.34 17.16
C GLU A 227 -12.01 -12.19 16.60
N PHE A 228 -10.90 -12.23 17.31
CA PHE A 228 -9.70 -12.97 16.93
C PHE A 228 -9.67 -14.37 17.55
N GLY A 229 -9.16 -15.33 16.78
CA GLY A 229 -9.03 -16.73 17.18
C GLY A 229 -7.79 -17.03 18.03
N SER A 230 -7.57 -18.32 18.28
CA SER A 230 -6.42 -18.80 19.06
C SER A 230 -5.07 -18.59 18.36
N ASN A 231 -5.07 -18.45 17.04
CA ASN A 231 -3.89 -18.19 16.19
C ASN A 231 -3.58 -16.69 16.02
N ALA A 232 -4.18 -15.82 16.83
CA ALA A 232 -3.88 -14.39 16.86
C ALA A 232 -3.20 -13.99 18.18
N GLU A 233 -2.16 -13.18 18.10
CA GLU A 233 -1.53 -12.50 19.25
C GLU A 233 -1.84 -11.02 19.19
N LEU A 234 -2.24 -10.45 20.34
CA LEU A 234 -2.53 -9.04 20.44
C LEU A 234 -1.31 -8.32 21.00
N SER A 235 -1.04 -7.14 20.46
CA SER A 235 0.00 -6.24 20.91
C SER A 235 -0.52 -4.82 20.97
N ASN A 236 -0.09 -4.08 21.98
CA ASN A 236 -0.32 -2.64 22.07
C ASN A 236 0.65 -1.83 21.18
N THR A 237 1.63 -2.50 20.58
CA THR A 237 2.63 -1.92 19.69
C THR A 237 2.73 -2.68 18.36
N TYR A 238 2.84 -1.96 17.25
CA TYR A 238 3.04 -2.56 15.93
C TYR A 238 3.82 -1.63 15.03
N ASN A 239 4.93 -2.11 14.47
CA ASN A 239 5.79 -1.35 13.56
C ASN A 239 6.17 0.04 14.11
N GLY A 240 6.61 0.07 15.38
CA GLY A 240 7.03 1.29 16.08
C GLY A 240 5.89 2.21 16.57
N VAL A 241 4.63 1.85 16.34
CA VAL A 241 3.47 2.61 16.82
C VAL A 241 2.88 1.94 18.04
N THR A 242 2.81 2.68 19.16
CA THR A 242 2.29 2.17 20.44
C THR A 242 1.03 2.93 20.84
N ALA A 243 0.01 2.19 21.28
CA ALA A 243 -1.21 2.71 21.85
C ALA A 243 -1.43 2.14 23.26
N ASN A 244 -1.37 3.00 24.28
CA ASN A 244 -1.49 2.59 25.69
C ASN A 244 -2.91 2.77 26.24
N ALA A 245 -3.75 3.50 25.52
CA ALA A 245 -5.13 3.75 25.89
C ALA A 245 -5.97 4.06 24.65
N VAL A 246 -7.29 4.10 24.84
CA VAL A 246 -8.27 4.41 23.81
C VAL A 246 -9.20 5.51 24.28
N GLY A 247 -9.81 6.20 23.31
CA GLY A 247 -10.77 7.24 23.60
C GLY A 247 -10.12 8.53 24.10
N GLY A 248 -10.98 9.45 24.53
CA GLY A 248 -10.67 10.82 24.88
C GLY A 248 -10.58 11.70 23.65
N GLY A 249 -11.42 12.74 23.61
CA GLY A 249 -11.51 13.67 22.49
C GLY A 249 -10.23 14.44 22.18
N VAL A 250 -10.27 15.12 21.05
CA VAL A 250 -9.22 16.02 20.56
C VAL A 250 -9.78 17.44 20.40
N THR A 251 -8.89 18.42 20.34
CA THR A 251 -9.26 19.83 20.21
C THR A 251 -8.84 20.40 18.86
N ASN A 252 -9.53 21.46 18.41
CA ASN A 252 -9.18 22.15 17.17
C ASN A 252 -7.75 22.70 17.25
N GLY A 253 -6.96 22.46 16.21
CA GLY A 253 -5.55 22.83 16.14
C GLY A 253 -4.60 21.85 16.84
N GLN A 254 -5.09 20.82 17.52
CA GLN A 254 -4.25 19.75 18.05
C GLN A 254 -3.63 18.95 16.91
N GLU A 255 -2.36 18.58 17.05
CA GLU A 255 -1.72 17.62 16.16
C GLU A 255 -2.14 16.20 16.54
N VAL A 256 -2.52 15.43 15.51
CA VAL A 256 -2.86 14.02 15.61
C VAL A 256 -2.10 13.26 14.52
N CYS A 257 -1.81 11.99 14.76
CA CYS A 257 -1.06 11.16 13.83
C CYS A 257 -1.83 9.89 13.49
N LYS A 258 -1.58 9.32 12.31
CA LYS A 258 -2.18 8.08 11.83
C LYS A 258 -1.10 7.15 11.34
N ASN A 259 -1.22 5.85 11.63
CA ASN A 259 -0.44 4.82 10.96
C ASN A 259 -1.33 3.89 10.14
N GLY A 260 -1.09 3.77 8.84
CA GLY A 260 -1.88 2.84 8.02
C GLY A 260 -1.12 2.27 6.83
N VAL A 261 -1.67 1.19 6.27
CA VAL A 261 -0.99 0.37 5.26
C VAL A 261 -0.64 1.15 3.97
N ALA A 262 -1.39 2.21 3.66
CA ALA A 262 -1.25 2.90 2.39
C ALA A 262 -0.24 4.04 2.44
N THR A 263 -0.30 4.87 3.48
CA THR A 263 0.49 6.11 3.58
C THR A 263 1.46 6.11 4.76
N GLY A 264 1.50 5.03 5.55
CA GLY A 264 2.38 4.90 6.71
C GLY A 264 1.99 5.83 7.85
N TYR A 265 3.00 6.30 8.59
CA TYR A 265 2.85 7.22 9.71
C TYR A 265 2.82 8.67 9.23
N THR A 266 1.66 9.33 9.33
CA THR A 266 1.45 10.72 8.91
C THR A 266 0.81 11.52 10.02
N CYS A 267 1.15 12.81 10.15
CA CYS A 267 0.57 13.70 11.15
C CYS A 267 -0.05 14.93 10.50
N GLY A 268 -0.99 15.56 11.22
CA GLY A 268 -1.69 16.73 10.74
C GLY A 268 -2.55 17.36 11.84
N LEU A 269 -3.01 18.58 11.58
CA LEU A 269 -3.80 19.33 12.55
C LEU A 269 -5.29 18.97 12.45
N VAL A 270 -5.95 18.87 13.60
CA VAL A 270 -7.41 18.80 13.71
C VAL A 270 -8.02 20.14 13.30
N TRP A 271 -8.97 20.11 12.38
CA TRP A 271 -9.73 21.28 11.95
C TRP A 271 -10.97 21.48 12.80
N THR A 272 -11.71 20.39 12.99
CA THR A 272 -12.87 20.33 13.88
C THR A 272 -13.04 18.92 14.40
N ALA A 273 -13.52 18.79 15.62
CA ALA A 273 -13.93 17.53 16.20
C ALA A 273 -15.27 17.69 16.91
N ASP A 274 -16.14 16.70 16.77
CA ASP A 274 -17.36 16.56 17.56
C ASP A 274 -17.40 15.17 18.22
N GLU A 275 -18.53 14.85 18.85
CA GLU A 275 -18.71 13.57 19.55
C GLU A 275 -18.52 12.36 18.63
N ARG A 276 -18.86 12.49 17.33
CA ARG A 276 -18.87 11.39 16.37
C ARG A 276 -17.64 11.36 15.49
N MET A 277 -17.16 12.52 15.03
CA MET A 277 -16.18 12.61 13.96
C MET A 277 -15.09 13.62 14.27
N THR A 278 -13.87 13.31 13.84
CA THR A 278 -12.74 14.23 13.78
C THR A 278 -12.38 14.49 12.33
N MET A 279 -12.36 15.75 11.92
CA MET A 279 -11.83 16.21 10.64
C MET A 279 -10.43 16.77 10.85
N SER A 280 -9.43 16.25 10.13
CA SER A 280 -8.03 16.67 10.26
C SER A 280 -7.32 16.74 8.91
N GLN A 281 -6.20 17.47 8.87
CA GLN A 281 -5.27 17.46 7.74
C GLN A 281 -4.24 16.33 7.85
N VAL A 282 -4.61 15.19 8.44
CA VAL A 282 -3.77 13.99 8.41
C VAL A 282 -3.87 13.37 7.02
N CYS A 283 -2.74 13.06 6.40
CA CYS A 283 -2.71 12.40 5.09
C CYS A 283 -3.23 10.96 5.22
N ALA A 284 -4.31 10.65 4.50
CA ALA A 284 -4.84 9.30 4.38
C ALA A 284 -5.33 9.03 2.95
N GLY A 285 -5.20 7.77 2.52
CA GLY A 285 -5.64 7.29 1.20
C GLY A 285 -6.52 6.05 1.30
N ARG A 286 -6.78 5.42 0.14
CA ARG A 286 -7.38 4.07 0.12
C ARG A 286 -6.50 3.12 0.93
N GLY A 287 -7.09 2.18 1.67
CA GLY A 287 -6.36 1.21 2.51
C GLY A 287 -6.04 1.71 3.92
N ASP A 288 -5.89 3.02 4.12
CA ASP A 288 -5.79 3.60 5.47
C ASP A 288 -7.12 3.54 6.24
N SER A 289 -8.22 3.13 5.60
CA SER A 289 -9.50 2.85 6.26
C SER A 289 -9.31 1.97 7.49
N GLY A 290 -9.81 2.43 8.64
CA GLY A 290 -9.67 1.78 9.93
C GLY A 290 -8.35 2.04 10.65
N ALA A 291 -7.39 2.78 10.05
CA ALA A 291 -6.13 3.11 10.71
C ALA A 291 -6.36 3.91 12.00
N PRO A 292 -5.56 3.68 13.06
CA PRO A 292 -5.66 4.46 14.28
C PRO A 292 -5.35 5.93 14.02
N LEU A 293 -6.21 6.80 14.52
CA LEU A 293 -5.87 8.19 14.78
C LEU A 293 -5.39 8.29 16.22
N ILE A 294 -4.18 8.80 16.42
CA ILE A 294 -3.44 8.78 17.68
C ILE A 294 -3.20 10.20 18.17
N ALA A 295 -3.46 10.41 19.46
CA ALA A 295 -3.09 11.62 20.19
C ALA A 295 -2.57 11.23 21.57
N ASP A 296 -1.43 11.77 21.97
CA ASP A 296 -0.85 11.55 23.31
C ASP A 296 -0.72 10.07 23.71
N GLY A 297 -0.36 9.20 22.76
CA GLY A 297 -0.23 7.75 22.99
C GLY A 297 -1.54 6.99 23.13
N ARG A 298 -2.67 7.60 22.77
CA ARG A 298 -4.02 7.00 22.79
C ARG A 298 -4.59 6.90 21.39
N VAL A 299 -5.35 5.85 21.10
CA VAL A 299 -6.19 5.80 19.88
C VAL A 299 -7.47 6.59 20.14
N VAL A 300 -7.53 7.80 19.58
CA VAL A 300 -8.66 8.74 19.73
C VAL A 300 -9.71 8.56 18.63
N GLY A 301 -9.39 7.83 17.58
CA GLY A 301 -10.33 7.51 16.52
C GLY A 301 -9.78 6.52 15.51
N LEU A 302 -10.56 6.27 14.46
CA LEU A 302 -10.17 5.43 13.34
C LEU A 302 -10.55 6.08 12.01
N VAL A 303 -9.69 5.97 11.00
CA VAL A 303 -9.90 6.61 9.70
C VAL A 303 -11.13 6.03 9.01
N SER A 304 -12.06 6.89 8.60
CA SER A 304 -13.25 6.54 7.82
C SER A 304 -13.04 6.83 6.33
N GLY A 305 -12.42 7.96 5.99
CA GLY A 305 -12.19 8.36 4.61
C GLY A 305 -11.95 9.86 4.49
N GLY A 306 -12.27 10.43 3.32
CA GLY A 306 -12.23 11.87 3.11
C GLY A 306 -13.59 12.53 3.26
N VAL A 307 -13.60 13.86 3.48
CA VAL A 307 -14.83 14.67 3.55
C VAL A 307 -15.65 14.67 2.26
N ILE A 308 -15.01 14.41 1.13
CA ILE A 308 -15.64 14.29 -0.18
C ILE A 308 -15.52 12.82 -0.61
N PRO A 309 -16.58 12.18 -1.12
CA PRO A 309 -16.54 10.80 -1.58
C PRO A 309 -15.86 10.67 -2.96
N ASP A 310 -14.69 11.29 -3.13
CA ASP A 310 -13.84 11.22 -4.32
C ASP A 310 -12.39 10.94 -3.93
N TYR A 311 -11.96 9.70 -4.15
CA TYR A 311 -10.60 9.27 -3.82
C TYR A 311 -9.51 9.92 -4.67
N ASN A 312 -9.84 10.60 -5.77
CA ASN A 312 -8.84 11.37 -6.53
C ASN A 312 -8.38 12.62 -5.76
N LEU A 313 -9.14 13.04 -4.74
CA LEU A 313 -8.79 14.14 -3.86
C LEU A 313 -8.09 13.67 -2.58
N ALA A 314 -7.94 12.35 -2.38
CA ALA A 314 -7.27 11.78 -1.22
C ALA A 314 -5.75 12.03 -1.28
N CYS A 315 -5.09 11.81 -0.15
CA CYS A 315 -3.64 11.84 -0.11
C CYS A 315 -3.08 10.61 -0.84
N ALA A 316 -2.24 10.84 -1.84
CA ALA A 316 -1.72 9.80 -2.73
C ALA A 316 -0.19 9.83 -2.83
N THR A 317 0.47 10.96 -2.58
CA THR A 317 1.92 11.11 -2.55
C THR A 317 2.35 12.08 -1.46
N PRO A 318 3.50 11.87 -0.78
CA PRO A 318 4.06 12.86 0.13
C PRO A 318 4.35 14.22 -0.55
N LEU A 319 4.52 14.25 -1.88
CA LEU A 319 4.78 15.48 -2.64
C LEU A 319 3.57 16.43 -2.71
N GLN A 320 2.36 15.95 -2.42
CA GLN A 320 1.16 16.81 -2.39
C GLN A 320 1.19 17.84 -1.24
N GLY A 321 2.04 17.62 -0.22
CA GLY A 321 2.00 18.42 1.00
C GLY A 321 0.57 18.41 1.59
N PRO A 322 0.04 19.54 2.07
CA PRO A 322 -1.32 19.59 2.64
C PRO A 322 -2.43 19.70 1.57
N PHE A 323 -2.13 19.61 0.27
CA PHE A 323 -3.11 19.80 -0.81
C PHE A 323 -3.86 18.50 -1.14
N PHE A 324 -4.57 17.98 -0.14
CA PHE A 324 -5.51 16.86 -0.24
C PHE A 324 -6.76 17.18 0.58
N MET A 325 -7.89 16.54 0.27
CA MET A 325 -9.11 16.74 1.05
C MET A 325 -8.92 16.34 2.51
N PRO A 326 -9.49 17.05 3.49
CA PRO A 326 -9.40 16.66 4.90
C PRO A 326 -9.87 15.22 5.14
N THR A 327 -9.17 14.54 6.04
CA THR A 327 -9.47 13.17 6.47
C THR A 327 -10.51 13.21 7.59
N LEU A 328 -11.51 12.34 7.47
CA LEU A 328 -12.52 12.05 8.48
C LEU A 328 -12.14 10.79 9.25
N SER A 329 -12.24 10.86 10.57
CA SER A 329 -12.07 9.72 11.47
C SER A 329 -13.26 9.61 12.41
N VAL A 330 -13.75 8.39 12.65
CA VAL A 330 -14.77 8.12 13.67
C VAL A 330 -14.11 8.25 15.04
N ASN A 331 -14.75 8.97 15.95
CA ASN A 331 -14.27 9.16 17.32
C ASN A 331 -14.39 7.84 18.10
N MET A 332 -13.29 7.44 18.75
CA MET A 332 -13.23 6.18 19.49
C MET A 332 -14.21 6.16 20.67
N ASP A 333 -14.47 7.30 21.32
CA ASP A 333 -15.44 7.38 22.43
C ASP A 333 -16.86 7.00 21.98
N THR A 334 -17.24 7.39 20.75
CA THR A 334 -18.54 7.01 20.16
C THR A 334 -18.59 5.50 19.94
N VAL A 335 -17.51 4.89 19.43
CA VAL A 335 -17.45 3.43 19.23
C VAL A 335 -17.60 2.71 20.57
N LEU A 336 -16.80 3.06 21.57
CA LEU A 336 -16.83 2.42 22.90
C LEU A 336 -18.21 2.56 23.57
N THR A 337 -18.81 3.75 23.49
CA THR A 337 -20.17 3.99 24.01
C THR A 337 -21.21 3.13 23.30
N ASP A 338 -21.10 2.96 21.98
CA ASP A 338 -22.00 2.14 21.21
C ASP A 338 -21.91 0.67 21.61
N LEU A 339 -20.68 0.16 21.77
CA LEU A 339 -20.41 -1.20 22.23
C LEU A 339 -21.02 -1.48 23.60
N ASP A 340 -20.84 -0.56 24.55
CA ASP A 340 -21.32 -0.70 25.92
C ASP A 340 -22.84 -0.55 26.04
N SER A 341 -23.42 0.45 25.38
CA SER A 341 -24.84 0.79 25.53
C SER A 341 -25.78 -0.21 24.85
N GLN A 342 -25.28 -0.93 23.84
CA GLN A 342 -26.04 -1.91 23.08
C GLN A 342 -25.68 -3.37 23.39
N ASP A 343 -24.80 -3.62 24.37
CA ASP A 343 -24.34 -4.97 24.75
C ASP A 343 -23.74 -5.75 23.56
N LEU A 344 -22.98 -5.05 22.72
CA LEU A 344 -22.41 -5.60 21.48
C LEU A 344 -21.12 -6.39 21.76
N PRO A 345 -20.70 -7.26 20.81
CA PRO A 345 -19.35 -7.78 20.83
C PRO A 345 -18.32 -6.65 20.90
N GLY A 346 -17.43 -6.68 21.90
CA GLY A 346 -16.54 -5.56 22.20
C GLY A 346 -16.90 -4.72 23.44
N ARG A 347 -18.08 -4.92 24.05
CA ARG A 347 -18.46 -4.23 25.31
C ARG A 347 -17.39 -4.34 26.40
N GLY A 348 -17.17 -3.29 27.17
CA GLY A 348 -16.15 -3.21 28.21
C GLY A 348 -14.72 -3.28 27.69
N PHE A 349 -14.51 -2.91 26.42
CA PHE A 349 -13.22 -2.97 25.73
C PHE A 349 -12.08 -2.43 26.59
N GLN A 350 -11.08 -3.27 26.82
CA GLN A 350 -9.80 -2.91 27.43
C GLN A 350 -8.71 -3.05 26.36
N PRO A 351 -7.98 -1.98 26.01
CA PRO A 351 -6.90 -2.09 25.04
C PRO A 351 -5.83 -3.05 25.54
N THR A 352 -5.14 -3.72 24.61
CA THR A 352 -4.03 -4.61 24.93
C THR A 352 -3.02 -3.87 25.80
N ALA A 353 -2.57 -4.51 26.89
CA ALA A 353 -1.56 -3.93 27.77
C ALA A 353 -0.16 -4.02 27.15
N GLY A 354 0.70 -3.07 27.51
CA GLY A 354 2.14 -3.09 27.24
C GLY A 354 2.95 -3.69 28.37
#